data_AF-T5A7M6-F1
#
_entry.id   AF-T5A7M6-F1
#
_cell.length_a   1.000
_cell.length_b   1.000
_cell.length_c   1.000
_cell.angle_alpha   90.00
_cell.angle_beta   90.00
_cell.angle_gamma   90.00
#
_symmetry.space_group_name_H-M   'P 1'
#
loop_
_entity.id
_entity.type
_entity.pdbx_description
1 polymer ?
#
loop_
_entity_poly.entity_id
_entity_poly.type
_entity_poly.pdbx_seq_one_letter_code
_entity_poly.pdbx_strand_id
1 'polypeptide(L)'
;MAILARALRSVVRNDAMRHDPDEIYGWGGFALVSAACFGGMLFGWDTGAIGGVLAMKPAQERFGTLHMSKQDKSNLDQNIVSTLQAGCTADDAA
;
A
#
# COMPACT_ATOMS: atom_id res chain seq x y z
N MET A 1 28.03 -6.32 0.65
CA MET A 1 27.74 -4.91 0.28
C MET A 1 28.20 -4.57 -1.15
N ALA A 2 29.44 -4.84 -1.57
CA ALA A 2 29.94 -4.45 -2.90
C ALA A 2 29.30 -5.18 -4.12
N ILE A 3 28.82 -6.41 -3.97
CA ILE A 3 28.27 -7.21 -5.09
C ILE A 3 26.88 -6.69 -5.50
N LEU A 4 26.03 -6.34 -4.54
CA LEU A 4 24.69 -5.79 -4.79
C LEU A 4 24.78 -4.41 -5.47
N ALA A 5 25.70 -3.55 -5.02
CA ALA A 5 25.96 -2.25 -5.64
C ALA A 5 26.50 -2.39 -7.08
N ARG A 6 27.38 -3.36 -7.35
CA ARG A 6 27.86 -3.64 -8.71
C ARG A 6 26.77 -4.18 -9.63
N ALA A 7 25.90 -5.06 -9.12
CA ALA A 7 24.75 -5.56 -9.87
C ALA A 7 23.75 -4.43 -10.19
N LEU A 8 23.44 -3.58 -9.20
CA LEU A 8 22.55 -2.42 -9.38
C LEU A 8 23.15 -1.38 -10.35
N ARG A 9 24.45 -1.06 -10.26
CA ARG A 9 25.12 -0.17 -11.24
C ARG A 9 25.18 -0.78 -12.65
N SER A 10 25.10 -2.10 -12.78
CA SER A 10 25.09 -2.79 -14.08
C SER A 10 23.69 -2.83 -14.71
N VAL A 11 22.63 -2.93 -13.92
CA VAL A 11 21.24 -3.02 -14.39
C VAL A 11 20.60 -1.64 -14.50
N VAL A 12 20.86 -0.77 -13.52
CA VAL A 12 20.33 0.61 -13.47
C VAL A 12 21.35 1.53 -14.11
N ARG A 13 21.19 1.78 -15.41
CA ARG A 13 21.91 2.83 -16.14
C ARG A 13 21.24 4.18 -15.82
N ASN A 14 21.50 4.68 -14.62
CA ASN A 14 21.10 6.02 -14.19
C ASN A 14 22.36 6.81 -13.78
N ASP A 15 22.52 8.01 -14.32
CA ASP A 15 23.68 8.87 -14.04
C ASP A 15 23.71 9.36 -12.58
N ALA A 16 22.56 9.38 -11.90
CA ALA A 16 22.46 9.72 -10.47
C ALA A 16 23.30 8.79 -9.58
N MET A 17 23.20 7.47 -9.81
CA MET A 17 23.93 6.41 -9.07
C MET A 17 25.46 6.50 -9.22
N ARG A 18 25.94 7.36 -10.12
CA ARG A 18 27.36 7.51 -10.45
C ARG A 18 28.04 8.57 -9.58
N HIS A 19 27.28 9.45 -8.93
CA HIS A 19 27.79 10.51 -8.05
C HIS A 19 27.35 10.34 -6.59
N ASP A 20 26.48 9.37 -6.31
CA ASP A 20 26.03 9.05 -4.97
C ASP A 20 27.15 8.37 -4.14
N PRO A 21 27.44 8.84 -2.91
CA PRO A 21 28.41 8.19 -2.02
C PRO A 21 27.99 6.75 -1.67
N ASP A 22 28.95 5.83 -1.61
CA ASP A 22 28.68 4.39 -1.43
C ASP A 22 27.96 4.04 -0.11
N GLU A 23 27.94 4.98 0.84
CA GLU A 23 27.26 4.88 2.14
C GLU A 23 25.72 4.82 2.01
N ILE A 24 25.17 5.35 0.90
CA ILE A 24 23.73 5.28 0.58
C ILE A 24 23.30 3.84 0.25
N TYR A 25 24.21 3.00 -0.25
CA TYR A 25 23.98 1.57 -0.46
C TYR A 25 24.22 0.73 0.81
N GLY A 26 24.24 1.36 1.98
CA GLY A 26 24.20 0.67 3.26
C GLY A 26 22.92 -0.17 3.41
N TRP A 27 23.01 -1.26 4.18
CA TRP A 27 21.87 -2.15 4.46
C TRP A 27 20.64 -1.41 5.00
N GLY A 28 20.84 -0.34 5.79
CA GLY A 28 19.76 0.46 6.34
C GLY A 28 18.89 1.14 5.27
N GLY A 29 19.47 1.67 4.19
CA GLY A 29 18.72 2.29 3.10
C GLY A 29 17.87 1.28 2.33
N PHE A 30 18.43 0.10 2.05
CA PHE A 30 17.68 -0.99 1.43
C PHE A 30 16.55 -1.51 2.34
N ALA A 31 16.80 -1.63 3.64
CA ALA A 31 15.78 -2.04 4.60
C ALA A 31 14.65 -1.00 4.69
N LEU A 32 14.98 0.30 4.71
CA LEU A 32 14.01 1.39 4.76
C LEU A 32 13.13 1.41 3.49
N VAL A 33 13.74 1.34 2.31
CA VAL A 33 12.99 1.33 1.04
C VAL A 33 12.13 0.07 0.92
N SER A 34 12.67 -1.08 1.34
CA SER A 34 11.91 -2.34 1.35
C SER A 34 10.72 -2.26 2.31
N ALA A 35 10.91 -1.70 3.50
CA ALA A 35 9.84 -1.50 4.48
C ALA A 35 8.78 -0.52 3.95
N ALA A 36 9.18 0.58 3.32
CA ALA A 36 8.27 1.54 2.71
C ALA A 36 7.44 0.91 1.57
N CYS A 37 8.07 0.14 0.68
CA CYS A 37 7.37 -0.58 -0.38
C CYS A 37 6.41 -1.65 0.17
N PHE A 38 6.81 -2.36 1.23
CA PHE A 38 5.94 -3.35 1.88
C PHE A 38 4.74 -2.70 2.56
N GLY A 39 4.94 -1.56 3.22
CA GLY A 39 3.85 -0.79 3.84
C GLY A 39 2.81 -0.34 2.82
N GLY A 40 3.24 0.19 1.67
CA GLY A 40 2.32 0.58 0.59
C GLY A 40 1.58 -0.61 -0.04
N MET A 41 2.24 -1.76 -0.18
CA MET A 41 1.61 -2.99 -0.66
C MET A 41 0.58 -3.52 0.32
N LEU A 42 0.89 -3.54 1.62
CA LEU A 42 0.00 -4.04 2.67
C LEU A 42 -1.27 -3.17 2.78
N PHE A 43 -1.09 -1.85 2.79
CA PHE A 43 -2.19 -0.89 2.79
C PHE A 43 -3.12 -1.07 1.56
N GLY A 44 -2.53 -1.25 0.38
CA GLY A 44 -3.28 -1.51 -0.85
C GLY A 44 -4.01 -2.86 -0.82
N TRP A 45 -3.38 -3.89 -0.24
CA TRP A 45 -3.98 -5.21 -0.09
C TRP A 45 -5.21 -5.18 0.82
N ASP A 46 -5.11 -4.59 2.01
CA ASP A 46 -6.21 -4.56 2.98
C ASP A 46 -7.40 -3.73 2.46
N THR A 47 -7.12 -2.58 1.85
CA THR A 47 -8.14 -1.73 1.20
C THR A 47 -8.80 -2.45 0.01
N GLY A 48 -8.03 -3.19 -0.77
CA GLY A 48 -8.54 -3.97 -1.90
C GLY A 48 -9.40 -5.16 -1.46
N ALA A 49 -8.97 -5.87 -0.41
CA ALA A 49 -9.69 -7.01 0.13
C ALA A 49 -11.06 -6.61 0.69
N ILE A 50 -11.15 -5.52 1.48
CA ILE A 50 -12.44 -5.04 2.01
C ILE A 50 -13.36 -4.56 0.89
N GLY A 51 -12.85 -3.84 -0.11
CA GLY A 51 -13.63 -3.42 -1.27
C GLY A 51 -14.17 -4.61 -2.08
N GLY A 52 -13.39 -5.66 -2.23
CA GLY A 52 -13.81 -6.91 -2.86
C GLY A 52 -14.89 -7.65 -2.08
N VAL A 53 -14.76 -7.73 -0.75
CA VAL A 53 -15.76 -8.36 0.13
C VAL A 53 -17.08 -7.60 0.08
N LEU A 54 -17.06 -6.27 0.12
CA LEU A 54 -18.27 -5.44 0.03
C LEU A 54 -18.96 -5.56 -1.34
N ALA A 55 -18.20 -5.84 -2.41
CA ALA A 55 -18.74 -6.08 -3.75
C ALA A 55 -19.43 -7.46 -3.91
N MET A 56 -19.17 -8.42 -3.03
CA MET A 56 -19.75 -9.77 -3.10
C MET A 56 -21.23 -9.81 -2.68
N LYS A 57 -22.06 -10.52 -3.46
CA LYS A 57 -23.47 -10.80 -3.13
C LYS A 57 -23.68 -11.36 -1.72
N PRO A 58 -22.98 -12.44 -1.28
CA PRO A 58 -23.17 -13.01 0.07
C PRO A 58 -22.89 -12.02 1.21
N ALA A 59 -21.90 -11.13 1.06
CA ALA A 59 -21.66 -10.07 2.03
C ALA A 59 -22.83 -9.07 2.06
N GLN A 60 -23.36 -8.71 0.90
CA GLN A 60 -24.48 -7.79 0.78
C GLN A 60 -25.79 -8.36 1.35
N GLU A 61 -26.01 -9.69 1.27
CA GLU A 61 -27.13 -10.34 1.95
C GLU A 61 -26.92 -10.35 3.47
N ARG A 62 -25.69 -10.59 3.93
CA ARG A 62 -25.34 -10.63 5.36
C ARG A 62 -25.45 -9.27 6.03
N PHE A 63 -25.06 -8.19 5.33
CA PHE A 63 -25.14 -6.82 5.80
C PHE A 63 -26.48 -6.13 5.46
N GLY A 64 -27.42 -6.84 4.82
CA GLY A 64 -28.75 -6.31 4.49
C GLY A 64 -28.77 -5.22 3.42
N THR A 65 -27.67 -5.02 2.68
CA THR A 65 -27.53 -3.96 1.67
C THR A 65 -28.06 -4.35 0.29
N LEU A 66 -28.60 -5.58 0.14
CA LEU A 66 -29.18 -6.09 -1.11
C LEU A 66 -30.34 -5.24 -1.66
N HIS A 67 -31.13 -4.61 -0.77
CA HIS A 67 -32.30 -3.81 -1.13
C HIS A 67 -32.02 -2.30 -1.19
N MET A 68 -30.77 -1.88 -0.93
CA MET A 68 -30.39 -0.47 -1.00
C MET A 68 -30.16 -0.04 -2.46
N SER A 69 -30.44 1.24 -2.75
CA SER A 69 -30.09 1.83 -4.03
C SER A 69 -28.59 1.65 -4.31
N LYS A 70 -28.21 1.47 -5.58
CA LYS A 70 -26.79 1.40 -5.98
C LYS A 70 -25.97 2.59 -5.45
N GLN A 71 -26.61 3.76 -5.35
CA GLN A 71 -26.02 4.99 -4.83
C GLN A 71 -25.71 4.87 -3.33
N ASP A 72 -26.69 4.43 -2.53
CA ASP A 72 -26.56 4.36 -1.07
C ASP A 72 -25.54 3.31 -0.63
N LYS A 73 -25.48 2.21 -1.38
CA LYS A 73 -24.48 1.16 -1.18
C LYS A 73 -23.06 1.63 -1.49
N SER A 74 -22.86 2.31 -2.61
CA SER A 74 -21.55 2.90 -2.95
C SER A 74 -21.10 3.91 -1.91
N ASN A 75 -22.03 4.73 -1.39
CA ASN A 75 -21.74 5.71 -0.35
C ASN A 75 -21.34 5.01 0.97
N LEU A 76 -22.03 3.93 1.35
CA LEU A 76 -21.70 3.17 2.56
C LEU A 76 -20.33 2.49 2.44
N ASP A 77 -20.05 1.85 1.31
CA ASP A 77 -18.76 1.19 1.06
C ASP A 77 -17.61 2.21 1.08
N GLN A 78 -17.80 3.38 0.46
CA GLN A 78 -16.82 4.47 0.49
C GLN A 78 -16.59 5.03 1.89
N ASN A 79 -17.64 5.15 2.71
CA ASN A 79 -17.52 5.62 4.09
C ASN A 79 -16.79 4.59 4.99
N ILE A 80 -16.98 3.30 4.75
CA ILE A 80 -16.26 2.24 5.46
C ILE A 80 -14.76 2.33 5.11
N VAL A 81 -14.45 2.43 3.82
CA VAL A 81 -13.07 2.51 3.34
C VAL A 81 -12.38 3.81 3.82
N SER A 82 -13.05 4.96 3.78
CA SER A 82 -12.47 6.22 4.25
C SER A 82 -12.24 6.24 5.76
N THR A 83 -13.12 5.61 6.54
CA THR A 83 -12.92 5.46 8.00
C THR A 83 -11.73 4.55 8.30
N LEU A 84 -11.57 3.45 7.55
CA LEU A 84 -10.43 2.54 7.69
C LEU A 84 -9.10 3.25 7.37
N GLN A 85 -9.07 4.01 6.27
CA GLN A 85 -7.90 4.78 5.85
C GLN A 85 -7.58 5.94 6.81
N ALA A 86 -8.60 6.60 7.36
CA ALA A 86 -8.44 7.63 8.38
C ALA A 86 -7.81 7.07 9.65
N GLY A 87 -8.18 5.85 10.06
CA GLY A 87 -7.55 5.13 11.16
C GLY A 87 -6.05 4.88 10.93
N CYS A 88 -5.68 4.43 9.73
CA CYS A 88 -4.26 4.23 9.38
C CYS A 88 -3.45 5.52 9.44
N THR A 89 -4.01 6.64 8.97
CA THR A 89 -3.30 7.94 8.95
C THR A 89 -3.23 8.58 10.35
N ALA A 90 -4.20 8.29 11.22
CA ALA A 90 -4.25 8.84 12.57
C ALA A 90 -3.30 8.13 13.55
N ASP A 91 -3.03 6.85 13.37
CA ASP A 91 -2.07 6.09 14.19
C ASP A 91 -0.61 6.56 13.94
N ASP A 92 -0.29 6.98 12.72
CA ASP A 92 1.01 7.58 12.36
C ASP A 92 1.23 9.01 12.93
N ALA A 93 0.19 9.63 13.53
CA ALA A 93 0.23 11.01 14.04
C ALA A 93 0.38 11.10 15.58
N ALA A 94 0.50 9.98 16.30
CA ALA A 94 0.69 9.90 17.75
C ALA A 94 2.11 9.39 18.11
#